data_AF-A0A0D2FII7-F1
#
_entry.id   AF-A0A0D2FII7-F1
#
_cell.length_a   1.000
_cell.length_b   1.000
_cell.length_c   1.000
_cell.angle_alpha   90.00
_cell.angle_beta   90.00
_cell.angle_gamma   90.00
#
_symmetry.space_group_name_H-M   'P 1'
#
loop_
_entity.id
_entity.type
_entity.pdbx_description
1 polymer ?
#
loop_
_entity_poly.entity_id
_entity_poly.type
_entity_poly.pdbx_seq_one_letter_code
_entity_poly.pdbx_strand_id
1 'polypeptide(L)'
;MDKFAAFGKNISSAFNSTVTPSFQRSQQYLKEQFGNAEDKTQLPADYTELEKRVDALKQVHQKLLDVTKQYQNEAYDYPPNIRESFGDLGRSISDKVSLLSKASNASEAANAFTAPPSAKPQPKTFNHAIARASLASSHMLKQANTTGTSEDPLAAALERYALAEEKVGEARLAQDQAIQSRFLAGWSTTLNTNIQFATKARKSVENSRLLLDSTKAAKKSQLQGRGMNPDDETAMSEDARAEIEAKEDDFVSQVEEAQGVMKNVLDTPEPLRNLADLIAAQLEYHKKAYEILSELAPEIDQLQVEQESNYRKSREGA
;
A
#
# COMPACT_ATOMS: atom_id res chain seq x y z
N MET A 1 17.80 56.85 25.95
CA MET A 1 16.55 56.28 25.41
C MET A 1 16.76 55.84 23.95
N ASP A 2 17.68 54.90 23.68
CA ASP A 2 18.06 54.54 22.30
C ASP A 2 18.08 53.03 21.99
N LYS A 3 17.64 52.17 22.92
CA LYS A 3 17.65 50.71 22.71
C LYS A 3 16.29 50.09 22.39
N PHE A 4 15.21 50.87 22.39
CA PHE A 4 13.87 50.42 22.00
C PHE A 4 13.48 50.80 20.56
N ALA A 5 14.18 51.76 19.93
CA ALA A 5 13.90 52.17 18.54
C ALA A 5 14.46 51.19 17.48
N ALA A 6 15.47 50.39 17.82
CA ALA A 6 16.10 49.45 16.91
C ALA A 6 15.32 48.11 16.75
N PHE A 7 14.44 47.77 17.68
CA PHE A 7 13.67 46.52 17.64
C PHE A 7 12.45 46.61 16.70
N GLY A 8 11.86 47.79 16.51
CA GLY A 8 10.69 48.00 15.64
C GLY A 8 11.02 48.10 14.13
N LYS A 9 12.27 48.42 13.76
CA LYS A 9 12.67 48.59 12.35
C LYS A 9 12.98 47.27 11.62
N ASN A 10 13.27 46.19 12.33
CA ASN A 10 13.60 44.89 11.71
C ASN A 10 12.40 43.95 11.58
N ILE A 11 11.32 44.17 12.35
CA ILE A 11 10.10 43.34 12.26
C ILE A 11 9.19 43.82 11.12
N SER A 12 9.19 45.13 10.84
CA SER A 12 8.41 45.71 9.74
C SER A 12 8.95 45.36 8.35
N SER A 13 10.27 45.26 8.16
CA SER A 13 10.86 44.90 6.86
C SER A 13 10.69 43.43 6.49
N ALA A 14 10.82 42.50 7.46
CA ALA A 14 10.66 41.06 7.24
C ALA A 14 9.19 40.62 7.05
N PHE A 15 8.25 41.33 7.68
CA PHE A 15 6.81 41.11 7.48
C PHE A 15 6.37 41.65 6.11
N ASN A 16 6.86 42.82 5.68
CA ASN A 16 6.48 43.41 4.40
C ASN A 16 7.06 42.68 3.18
N SER A 17 8.23 42.04 3.30
CA SER A 17 8.84 41.27 2.19
C SER A 17 8.25 39.87 2.00
N THR A 18 7.55 39.32 3.00
CA THR A 18 7.02 37.94 2.99
C THR A 18 5.49 37.90 2.87
N VAL A 19 4.80 38.90 3.43
CA VAL A 19 3.32 39.00 3.41
C VAL A 19 2.81 39.63 2.11
N THR A 20 3.52 40.61 1.55
CA THR A 20 3.12 41.27 0.29
C THR A 20 3.10 40.31 -0.91
N PRO A 21 4.12 39.46 -1.13
CA PRO A 21 4.08 38.48 -2.22
C PRO A 21 2.97 37.43 -2.01
N SER A 22 2.72 37.02 -0.77
CA SER A 22 1.72 36.00 -0.44
C SER A 22 0.28 36.49 -0.64
N PHE A 23 0.02 37.77 -0.35
CA PHE A 23 -1.29 38.42 -0.57
C PHE A 23 -1.56 38.68 -2.06
N GLN A 24 -0.55 39.15 -2.81
CA GLN A 24 -0.66 39.35 -4.26
C GLN A 24 -0.92 38.04 -5.01
N ARG A 25 -0.24 36.95 -4.63
CA ARG A 25 -0.49 35.60 -5.15
C ARG A 25 -1.93 35.13 -4.91
N SER A 26 -2.46 35.36 -3.71
CA SER A 26 -3.82 34.94 -3.34
C SER A 26 -4.90 35.71 -4.10
N GLN A 27 -4.71 37.02 -4.32
CA GLN A 27 -5.62 37.84 -5.11
C GLN A 27 -5.63 37.45 -6.59
N GLN A 28 -4.46 37.14 -7.17
CA GLN A 28 -4.37 36.69 -8.55
C GLN A 28 -5.03 35.31 -8.76
N TYR A 29 -4.82 34.36 -7.84
CA TYR A 29 -5.49 33.06 -7.86
C TYR A 29 -7.04 33.19 -7.83
N LEU A 30 -7.55 34.10 -7.00
CA LEU A 30 -8.99 34.40 -6.94
C LEU A 30 -9.48 35.10 -8.22
N LYS A 31 -8.69 36.01 -8.79
CA LYS A 31 -9.01 36.68 -10.06
C LYS A 31 -9.04 35.69 -11.23
N GLU A 32 -8.18 34.68 -11.24
CA GLU A 32 -8.15 33.61 -12.25
C GLU A 32 -9.28 32.58 -12.08
N GLN A 33 -9.77 32.33 -10.86
CA GLN A 33 -10.93 31.46 -10.63
C GLN A 33 -12.28 32.14 -10.93
N PHE A 34 -12.35 33.48 -10.88
CA PHE A 34 -13.61 34.24 -10.96
C PHE A 34 -13.67 35.32 -12.07
N GLY A 35 -12.64 35.50 -12.90
CA GLY A 35 -12.55 36.56 -13.92
C GLY A 35 -11.83 36.17 -15.24
N ASN A 36 -11.77 37.12 -16.20
CA ASN A 36 -11.26 36.91 -17.57
C ASN A 36 -9.84 36.31 -17.60
N ALA A 37 -9.71 35.19 -18.32
CA ALA A 37 -8.51 34.35 -18.42
C ALA A 37 -7.50 34.75 -19.52
N GLU A 38 -7.62 35.95 -20.09
CA GLU A 38 -6.86 36.36 -21.29
C GLU A 38 -5.36 36.66 -21.04
N ASP A 39 -4.97 37.01 -19.81
CA ASP A 39 -3.57 37.37 -19.47
C ASP A 39 -2.77 36.21 -18.81
N LYS A 40 -3.28 34.97 -18.83
CA LYS A 40 -2.62 33.84 -18.15
C LYS A 40 -1.39 33.36 -18.91
N THR A 41 -0.23 33.34 -18.25
CA THR A 41 0.99 32.77 -18.84
C THR A 41 0.76 31.29 -19.19
N GLN A 42 1.02 30.92 -20.45
CA GLN A 42 0.83 29.56 -20.93
C GLN A 42 2.00 28.66 -20.55
N LEU A 43 1.70 27.42 -20.17
CA LEU A 43 2.70 26.38 -19.95
C LEU A 43 3.05 25.70 -21.28
N PRO A 44 4.31 25.30 -21.50
CA PRO A 44 4.70 24.53 -22.69
C PRO A 44 3.89 23.24 -22.83
N ALA A 45 3.58 22.83 -24.07
CA ALA A 45 2.79 21.63 -24.33
C ALA A 45 3.44 20.37 -23.69
N ASP A 46 4.74 20.20 -23.88
CA ASP A 46 5.52 19.10 -23.30
C ASP A 46 5.46 19.06 -21.77
N TYR A 47 5.43 20.23 -21.12
CA TYR A 47 5.26 20.32 -19.67
C TYR A 47 3.89 19.76 -19.25
N THR A 48 2.81 20.21 -19.90
CA THR A 48 1.45 19.77 -19.57
C THR A 48 1.23 18.28 -19.83
N GLU A 49 1.91 17.70 -20.82
CA GLU A 49 1.88 16.26 -21.06
C GLU A 49 2.57 15.50 -19.93
N LEU A 50 3.75 15.95 -19.49
CA LEU A 50 4.46 15.36 -18.36
C LEU A 50 3.62 15.41 -17.08
N GLU A 51 2.94 16.51 -16.81
CA GLU A 51 2.02 16.63 -15.67
C GLU A 51 0.94 15.54 -15.70
N LYS A 52 0.25 15.39 -16.84
CA LYS A 52 -0.80 14.38 -17.00
C LYS A 52 -0.26 12.97 -16.77
N ARG A 53 0.94 12.67 -17.28
CA ARG A 53 1.58 11.37 -17.11
C ARG A 53 1.98 11.11 -15.66
N VAL A 54 2.53 12.09 -14.96
CA VAL A 54 2.88 11.97 -13.53
C VAL A 54 1.61 11.83 -12.67
N ASP A 55 0.53 12.55 -12.99
CA ASP A 55 -0.74 12.43 -12.29
C ASP A 55 -1.37 11.04 -12.49
N ALA A 56 -1.33 10.51 -13.72
CA ALA A 56 -1.73 9.14 -14.00
C ALA A 56 -0.87 8.14 -13.21
N LEU A 57 0.45 8.31 -13.18
CA LEU A 57 1.36 7.45 -12.42
C LEU A 57 1.05 7.47 -10.91
N LYS A 58 0.74 8.64 -10.36
CA LYS A 58 0.31 8.81 -8.96
C LYS A 58 -0.98 8.05 -8.69
N GLN A 59 -1.98 8.17 -9.55
CA GLN A 59 -3.25 7.46 -9.40
C GLN A 59 -3.06 5.94 -9.50
N VAL A 60 -2.21 5.47 -10.41
CA VAL A 60 -1.86 4.04 -10.50
C VAL A 60 -1.26 3.56 -9.19
N HIS A 61 -0.34 4.34 -8.60
CA HIS A 61 0.28 3.96 -7.34
C HIS A 61 -0.74 3.88 -6.20
N GLN A 62 -1.61 4.88 -6.07
CA GLN A 62 -2.65 4.95 -5.05
C GLN A 62 -3.65 3.80 -5.17
N LYS A 63 -4.19 3.57 -6.38
CA LYS A 63 -5.17 2.51 -6.64
C LYS A 63 -4.64 1.13 -6.29
N LEU A 64 -3.39 0.83 -6.65
CA LEU A 64 -2.79 -0.45 -6.29
C LEU A 64 -2.54 -0.59 -4.79
N LEU A 65 -2.03 0.46 -4.12
CA LEU A 65 -1.85 0.42 -2.66
C LEU A 65 -3.16 0.24 -1.91
N ASP A 66 -4.25 0.84 -2.37
CA ASP A 66 -5.53 0.76 -1.69
C ASP A 66 -6.06 -0.67 -1.57
N VAL A 67 -5.76 -1.52 -2.55
CA VAL A 67 -6.13 -2.94 -2.52
C VAL A 67 -5.05 -3.76 -1.83
N THR A 68 -3.79 -3.57 -2.23
CA THR A 68 -2.68 -4.44 -1.82
C THR A 68 -2.19 -4.20 -0.40
N LYS A 69 -2.49 -3.04 0.21
CA LYS A 69 -2.22 -2.82 1.65
C LYS A 69 -2.92 -3.85 2.54
N GLN A 70 -3.96 -4.50 2.03
CA GLN A 70 -4.65 -5.58 2.73
C GLN A 70 -3.71 -6.73 3.12
N TYR A 71 -2.62 -6.97 2.37
CA TYR A 71 -1.58 -7.94 2.73
C TYR A 71 -0.84 -7.61 4.04
N GLN A 72 -1.00 -6.42 4.59
CA GLN A 72 -0.50 -6.04 5.93
C GLN A 72 -1.40 -6.56 7.06
N ASN A 73 -2.66 -6.86 6.76
CA ASN A 73 -3.61 -7.39 7.73
C ASN A 73 -3.63 -8.91 7.64
N GLU A 74 -2.91 -9.59 8.53
CA GLU A 74 -2.85 -11.07 8.56
C GLU A 74 -4.24 -11.73 8.45
N ALA A 75 -5.28 -11.15 9.04
CA ALA A 75 -6.63 -11.70 9.06
C ALA A 75 -7.51 -11.32 7.86
N TYR A 76 -6.94 -10.90 6.72
CA TYR A 76 -7.73 -10.39 5.59
C TYR A 76 -8.67 -11.40 4.92
N ASP A 77 -8.35 -12.69 4.96
CA ASP A 77 -9.17 -13.79 4.44
C ASP A 77 -9.92 -14.52 5.57
N TYR A 78 -9.75 -14.07 6.81
CA TYR A 78 -10.28 -14.74 7.98
C TYR A 78 -11.78 -14.42 8.14
N PRO A 79 -12.68 -15.45 8.18
CA PRO A 79 -14.10 -15.19 8.26
C PRO A 79 -14.49 -14.52 9.59
N PRO A 80 -15.24 -13.40 9.57
CA PRO A 80 -15.56 -12.64 10.79
C PRO A 80 -16.53 -13.35 11.74
N ASN A 81 -17.24 -14.38 11.24
CA ASN A 81 -18.28 -15.09 11.97
C ASN A 81 -17.76 -16.32 12.74
N ILE A 82 -16.49 -16.68 12.54
CA ILE A 82 -15.90 -17.85 13.21
C ILE A 82 -15.51 -17.44 14.63
N ARG A 83 -16.18 -18.05 15.62
CA ARG A 83 -15.83 -17.94 17.04
C ARG A 83 -14.85 -19.07 17.37
N GLU A 84 -13.57 -18.74 17.55
CA GLU A 84 -12.58 -19.70 18.02
C GLU A 84 -12.54 -19.76 19.55
N SER A 85 -12.38 -20.95 20.10
CA SER A 85 -12.14 -21.12 21.54
C SER A 85 -10.73 -20.67 21.89
N PHE A 86 -10.54 -20.01 23.03
CA PHE A 86 -9.22 -19.54 23.49
C PHE A 86 -8.18 -20.68 23.63
N GLY A 87 -8.63 -21.93 23.78
CA GLY A 87 -7.75 -23.11 23.77
C GLY A 87 -7.20 -23.47 22.38
N ASP A 88 -7.91 -23.13 21.30
CA ASP A 88 -7.49 -23.52 19.94
C ASP A 88 -6.28 -22.71 19.44
N LEU A 89 -6.05 -21.53 20.01
CA LEU A 89 -5.04 -20.55 19.60
C LEU A 89 -3.64 -20.75 20.19
N GLY A 90 -3.45 -21.72 21.10
CA GLY A 90 -2.25 -21.77 21.95
C GLY A 90 -0.99 -22.40 21.33
N ARG A 91 -1.10 -23.26 20.31
CA ARG A 91 0.03 -24.02 19.72
C ARG A 91 -0.18 -24.30 18.24
N SER A 92 0.92 -24.40 17.48
CA SER A 92 0.91 -24.87 16.09
C SER A 92 0.24 -26.25 15.98
N ILE A 93 -0.37 -26.55 14.85
CA ILE A 93 -1.04 -27.84 14.62
C ILE A 93 -0.02 -28.96 14.55
N SER A 94 1.14 -28.71 13.96
CA SER A 94 2.27 -29.63 13.93
C SER A 94 2.75 -29.99 15.33
N ASP A 95 2.84 -29.01 16.24
CA ASP A 95 3.16 -29.26 17.65
C ASP A 95 2.06 -30.09 18.33
N LYS A 96 0.79 -29.76 18.08
CA LYS A 96 -0.35 -30.51 18.64
C LYS A 96 -0.35 -31.96 18.17
N VAL A 97 -0.14 -32.23 16.88
CA VAL A 97 -0.03 -33.59 16.35
C VAL A 97 1.16 -34.33 16.96
N SER A 98 2.33 -33.68 17.07
CA SER A 98 3.50 -34.28 17.72
C SER A 98 3.22 -34.67 19.18
N LEU A 99 2.55 -33.80 19.93
CA LEU A 99 2.18 -34.07 21.32
C LEU A 99 1.12 -35.16 21.42
N LEU A 100 0.15 -35.16 20.51
CA LEU A 100 -0.91 -36.17 20.46
C LEU A 100 -0.34 -37.55 20.13
N SER A 101 0.64 -37.63 19.23
CA SER A 101 1.35 -38.87 18.91
C SER A 101 2.12 -39.48 20.09
N LYS A 102 2.44 -38.65 21.10
CA LYS A 102 3.14 -39.05 22.33
C LYS A 102 2.19 -39.28 23.51
N ALA A 103 0.94 -38.87 23.40
CA ALA A 103 -0.05 -38.99 24.47
C ALA A 103 -0.48 -40.46 24.60
N SER A 104 -0.39 -40.99 25.82
CA SER A 104 -0.74 -42.37 26.15
C SER A 104 -2.15 -42.53 26.69
N ASN A 105 -2.81 -41.42 27.05
CA ASN A 105 -4.15 -41.40 27.65
C ASN A 105 -4.91 -40.10 27.33
N ALA A 106 -6.23 -40.11 27.57
CA ALA A 106 -7.13 -38.99 27.25
C ALA A 106 -6.80 -37.69 28.01
N SER A 107 -6.20 -37.78 29.20
CA SER A 107 -5.80 -36.62 30.00
C SER A 107 -4.58 -35.91 29.37
N GLU A 108 -3.59 -36.69 28.92
CA GLU A 108 -2.43 -36.18 28.18
C GLU A 108 -2.83 -35.54 26.85
N ALA A 109 -3.80 -36.13 26.14
CA ALA A 109 -4.36 -35.56 24.91
C ALA A 109 -5.09 -34.23 25.16
N ALA A 110 -5.90 -34.13 26.22
CA ALA A 110 -6.58 -32.88 26.59
C ALA A 110 -5.60 -31.76 26.96
N ASN A 111 -4.47 -32.12 27.59
CA ASN A 111 -3.40 -31.16 27.91
C ASN A 111 -2.68 -30.65 26.66
N ALA A 112 -2.58 -31.43 25.58
CA ALA A 112 -1.99 -30.97 24.33
C ALA A 112 -2.77 -29.80 23.68
N PHE A 113 -4.09 -29.73 23.91
CA PHE A 113 -4.97 -28.66 23.40
C PHE A 113 -5.12 -27.47 24.37
N THR A 114 -4.92 -27.67 25.68
CA THR A 114 -5.24 -26.67 26.71
C THR A 114 -4.03 -26.11 27.45
N ALA A 115 -2.84 -26.67 27.24
CA ALA A 115 -1.62 -26.21 27.89
C ALA A 115 -1.29 -24.76 27.51
N PRO A 116 -0.84 -23.93 28.47
CA PRO A 116 -0.54 -22.53 28.23
C PRO A 116 0.50 -22.35 27.12
N PRO A 117 0.37 -21.28 26.30
CA PRO A 117 1.21 -21.08 25.13
C PRO A 117 2.62 -20.66 25.58
N SER A 118 3.59 -21.56 25.42
CA SER A 118 5.01 -21.17 25.37
C SER A 118 5.44 -20.81 23.93
N ALA A 119 4.54 -20.94 22.96
CA ALA A 119 4.77 -20.75 21.53
C ALA A 119 4.15 -19.45 21.02
N LYS A 120 4.58 -19.02 19.82
CA LYS A 120 4.01 -17.86 19.12
C LYS A 120 2.48 -18.00 18.99
N PRO A 121 1.71 -16.90 19.07
CA PRO A 121 0.27 -16.94 18.81
C PRO A 121 -0.02 -17.62 17.47
N GLN A 122 -1.01 -18.50 17.44
CA GLN A 122 -1.40 -19.16 16.19
C GLN A 122 -1.81 -18.13 15.13
N PRO A 123 -1.32 -18.23 13.88
CA PRO A 123 -1.70 -17.30 12.84
C PRO A 123 -3.20 -17.35 12.51
N LYS A 124 -3.72 -16.19 12.15
CA LYS A 124 -5.12 -15.96 11.79
C LYS A 124 -5.30 -15.84 10.29
N THR A 125 -4.98 -16.90 9.57
CA THR A 125 -5.36 -17.03 8.16
C THR A 125 -6.51 -18.03 8.02
N PHE A 126 -7.21 -17.99 6.89
CA PHE A 126 -8.27 -18.96 6.61
C PHE A 126 -7.77 -20.42 6.62
N ASN A 127 -6.62 -20.70 5.97
CA ASN A 127 -6.03 -22.06 5.95
C ASN A 127 -5.74 -22.57 7.38
N HIS A 128 -5.20 -21.72 8.26
CA HIS A 128 -4.99 -22.09 9.67
C HIS A 128 -6.31 -22.37 10.41
N ALA A 129 -7.41 -21.69 10.08
CA ALA A 129 -8.73 -21.98 10.63
C ALA A 129 -9.26 -23.35 10.17
N ILE A 130 -9.13 -23.65 8.87
CA ILE A 130 -9.49 -24.97 8.31
C ILE A 130 -8.67 -26.06 9.00
N ALA A 131 -7.37 -25.83 9.16
CA ALA A 131 -6.46 -26.74 9.80
C ALA A 131 -6.87 -27.04 11.25
N ARG A 132 -7.22 -26.00 12.02
CA ARG A 132 -7.71 -26.15 13.41
C ARG A 132 -9.02 -26.93 13.47
N ALA A 133 -9.99 -26.58 12.64
CA ALA A 133 -11.28 -27.25 12.58
C ALA A 133 -11.14 -28.74 12.20
N SER A 134 -10.26 -29.04 11.25
CA SER A 134 -9.99 -30.41 10.79
C SER A 134 -9.32 -31.24 11.89
N LEU A 135 -8.33 -30.69 12.59
CA LEU A 135 -7.67 -31.39 13.71
C LEU A 135 -8.64 -31.64 14.87
N ALA A 136 -9.43 -30.64 15.25
CA ALA A 136 -10.44 -30.79 16.31
C ALA A 136 -11.47 -31.88 15.95
N SER A 137 -11.93 -31.90 14.70
CA SER A 137 -12.88 -32.89 14.19
C SER A 137 -12.28 -34.30 14.16
N SER A 138 -11.02 -34.44 13.71
CA SER A 138 -10.30 -35.72 13.76
C SER A 138 -10.25 -36.27 15.19
N HIS A 139 -9.89 -35.41 16.15
CA HIS A 139 -9.82 -35.80 17.55
C HIS A 139 -11.19 -36.16 18.14
N MET A 140 -12.26 -35.42 17.81
CA MET A 140 -13.62 -35.77 18.22
C MET A 140 -14.03 -37.16 17.74
N LEU A 141 -13.69 -37.54 16.50
CA LEU A 141 -13.96 -38.88 15.97
C LEU A 141 -13.12 -39.96 16.67
N LYS A 142 -11.83 -39.70 16.90
CA LYS A 142 -10.95 -40.62 17.66
C LYS A 142 -11.45 -40.86 19.08
N GLN A 143 -11.94 -39.82 19.74
CA GLN A 143 -12.53 -39.93 21.08
C GLN A 143 -13.89 -40.65 21.09
N ALA A 144 -14.71 -40.50 20.06
CA ALA A 144 -15.98 -41.20 19.96
C ALA A 144 -15.78 -42.70 19.71
N ASN A 145 -14.77 -43.08 18.92
CA ASN A 145 -14.46 -44.45 18.55
C ASN A 145 -13.60 -45.19 19.60
N THR A 146 -14.07 -45.25 20.85
CA THR A 146 -13.37 -45.96 21.95
C THR A 146 -13.46 -47.49 21.88
N THR A 147 -14.41 -48.03 21.11
CA THR A 147 -14.69 -49.48 21.02
C THR A 147 -14.32 -50.10 19.68
N GLY A 148 -13.87 -49.29 18.71
CA GLY A 148 -13.46 -49.74 17.38
C GLY A 148 -12.06 -50.38 17.41
N THR A 149 -11.90 -51.51 16.73
CA THR A 149 -10.61 -52.21 16.60
C THR A 149 -9.72 -51.64 15.49
N SER A 150 -10.23 -50.71 14.68
CA SER A 150 -9.51 -50.04 13.58
C SER A 150 -9.61 -48.52 13.69
N GLU A 151 -8.59 -47.81 13.23
CA GLU A 151 -8.59 -46.34 13.12
C GLU A 151 -9.72 -45.88 12.19
N ASP A 152 -10.40 -44.79 12.56
CA ASP A 152 -11.44 -44.17 11.73
C ASP A 152 -10.80 -43.50 10.50
N PRO A 153 -11.15 -43.94 9.26
CA PRO A 153 -10.54 -43.41 8.04
C PRO A 153 -10.75 -41.90 7.86
N LEU A 154 -11.91 -41.37 8.26
CA LEU A 154 -12.21 -39.95 8.18
C LEU A 154 -11.39 -39.17 9.21
N ALA A 155 -11.20 -39.71 10.42
CA ALA A 155 -10.34 -39.09 11.41
C ALA A 155 -8.88 -39.00 10.92
N ALA A 156 -8.36 -40.06 10.29
CA ALA A 156 -7.03 -40.06 9.70
C ALA A 156 -6.91 -39.05 8.53
N ALA A 157 -7.91 -39.00 7.65
CA ALA A 157 -7.98 -38.03 6.55
C ALA A 157 -7.95 -36.57 7.05
N LEU A 158 -8.77 -36.27 8.08
CA LEU A 158 -8.85 -34.94 8.68
C LEU A 158 -7.56 -34.50 9.36
N GLU A 159 -6.80 -35.42 9.96
CA GLU A 159 -5.50 -35.12 10.54
C GLU A 159 -4.46 -34.77 9.47
N ARG A 160 -4.42 -35.52 8.36
CA ARG A 160 -3.53 -35.23 7.22
C ARG A 160 -3.89 -33.91 6.54
N TYR A 161 -5.19 -33.65 6.36
CA TYR A 161 -5.67 -32.38 5.81
C TYR A 161 -5.33 -31.21 6.72
N ALA A 162 -5.44 -31.37 8.04
CA ALA A 162 -5.03 -30.33 8.99
C ALA A 162 -3.55 -29.94 8.84
N LEU A 163 -2.65 -30.93 8.71
CA LEU A 163 -1.22 -30.67 8.53
C LEU A 163 -0.92 -30.01 7.18
N ALA A 164 -1.62 -30.39 6.12
CA ALA A 164 -1.46 -29.76 4.80
C ALA A 164 -1.90 -28.29 4.84
N GLU A 165 -3.08 -28.00 5.39
CA GLU A 165 -3.62 -26.64 5.48
C GLU A 165 -2.80 -25.73 6.41
N GLU A 166 -2.16 -26.28 7.45
CA GLU A 166 -1.17 -25.54 8.22
C GLU A 166 0.01 -25.09 7.34
N LYS A 167 0.58 -26.00 6.53
CA LYS A 167 1.68 -25.66 5.61
C LYS A 167 1.26 -24.65 4.54
N VAL A 168 0.03 -24.76 4.01
CA VAL A 168 -0.53 -23.78 3.06
C VAL A 168 -0.71 -22.42 3.75
N GLY A 169 -1.12 -22.41 5.01
CA GLY A 169 -1.17 -21.22 5.86
C GLY A 169 0.20 -20.56 6.02
N GLU A 170 1.24 -21.32 6.34
CA GLU A 170 2.61 -20.81 6.46
C GLU A 170 3.13 -20.24 5.13
N ALA A 171 2.86 -20.91 4.01
CA ALA A 171 3.21 -20.40 2.68
C ALA A 171 2.51 -19.06 2.38
N ARG A 172 1.27 -18.88 2.85
CA ARG A 172 0.52 -17.63 2.73
C ARG A 172 1.16 -16.51 3.57
N LEU A 173 1.57 -16.79 4.81
CA LEU A 173 2.28 -15.79 5.63
C LEU A 173 3.61 -15.35 4.98
N ALA A 174 4.34 -16.29 4.38
CA ALA A 174 5.56 -16.00 3.64
C ALA A 174 5.30 -15.09 2.42
N GLN A 175 4.21 -15.33 1.67
CA GLN A 175 3.77 -14.45 0.59
C GLN A 175 3.53 -13.04 1.09
N ASP A 176 2.74 -12.89 2.14
CA ASP A 176 2.37 -11.59 2.67
C ASP A 176 3.61 -10.81 3.13
N GLN A 177 4.54 -11.48 3.81
CA GLN A 177 5.81 -10.88 4.22
C GLN A 177 6.65 -10.42 3.02
N ALA A 178 6.72 -11.22 1.96
CA ALA A 178 7.43 -10.87 0.73
C ALA A 178 6.78 -9.66 0.03
N ILE A 179 5.44 -9.65 -0.08
CA ILE A 179 4.69 -8.54 -0.66
C ILE A 179 4.88 -7.26 0.16
N GLN A 180 4.80 -7.34 1.48
CA GLN A 180 5.00 -6.19 2.35
C GLN A 180 6.40 -5.58 2.21
N SER A 181 7.44 -6.43 2.23
CA SER A 181 8.83 -5.98 2.24
C SER A 181 9.35 -5.54 0.87
N ARG A 182 8.91 -6.16 -0.22
CA ARG A 182 9.45 -5.92 -1.57
C ARG A 182 8.54 -5.06 -2.43
N PHE A 183 7.23 -5.31 -2.41
CA PHE A 183 6.27 -4.54 -3.20
C PHE A 183 5.77 -3.30 -2.45
N LEU A 184 5.09 -3.45 -1.31
CA LEU A 184 4.43 -2.33 -0.63
C LEU A 184 5.42 -1.25 -0.19
N ALA A 185 6.59 -1.66 0.31
CA ALA A 185 7.64 -0.73 0.71
C ALA A 185 8.13 0.13 -0.47
N GLY A 186 8.62 -0.49 -1.55
CA GLY A 186 9.15 0.22 -2.73
C GLY A 186 8.08 1.05 -3.46
N TRP A 187 6.85 0.53 -3.52
CA TRP A 187 5.73 1.20 -4.15
C TRP A 187 5.27 2.43 -3.34
N SER A 188 5.26 2.33 -2.01
CA SER A 188 5.02 3.46 -1.11
C SER A 188 6.13 4.51 -1.19
N THR A 189 7.40 4.10 -1.26
CA THR A 189 8.54 5.02 -1.44
C THR A 189 8.42 5.81 -2.74
N THR A 190 8.07 5.15 -3.85
CA THR A 190 7.87 5.85 -5.13
C THR A 190 6.77 6.91 -5.03
N LEU A 191 5.64 6.57 -4.39
CA LEU A 191 4.53 7.50 -4.17
C LEU A 191 4.88 8.67 -3.24
N ASN A 192 5.54 8.39 -2.11
CA ASN A 192 5.76 9.35 -1.03
C ASN A 192 7.06 10.16 -1.18
N THR A 193 7.96 9.76 -2.08
CA THR A 193 9.23 10.44 -2.32
C THR A 193 9.33 10.95 -3.75
N ASN A 194 9.44 10.06 -4.73
CA ASN A 194 9.70 10.43 -6.12
C ASN A 194 8.55 11.28 -6.70
N ILE A 195 7.31 10.81 -6.57
CA ILE A 195 6.12 11.54 -7.05
C ILE A 195 5.88 12.82 -6.23
N GLN A 196 6.26 12.84 -4.95
CA GLN A 196 6.20 14.06 -4.13
C GLN A 196 7.20 15.12 -4.58
N PHE A 197 8.40 14.74 -5.06
CA PHE A 197 9.33 15.70 -5.67
C PHE A 197 8.74 16.36 -6.91
N ALA A 198 8.14 15.58 -7.82
CA ALA A 198 7.43 16.14 -8.98
C ALA A 198 6.26 17.04 -8.55
N THR A 199 5.50 16.66 -7.52
CA THR A 199 4.40 17.48 -6.99
C THR A 199 4.92 18.82 -6.43
N LYS A 200 6.06 18.83 -5.74
CA LYS A 200 6.68 20.06 -5.23
C LYS A 200 7.19 20.95 -6.36
N ALA A 201 7.89 20.39 -7.34
CA ALA A 201 8.40 21.13 -8.49
C ALA A 201 7.26 21.79 -9.28
N ARG A 202 6.15 21.07 -9.51
CA ARG A 202 4.94 21.64 -10.14
C ARG A 202 4.34 22.80 -9.35
N LYS A 203 4.32 22.73 -8.02
CA LYS A 203 3.90 23.86 -7.18
C LYS A 203 4.82 25.07 -7.33
N SER A 204 6.14 24.86 -7.49
CA SER A 204 7.08 25.96 -7.74
C SER A 204 6.85 26.62 -9.10
N VAL A 205 6.54 25.86 -10.13
CA VAL A 205 6.13 26.39 -11.44
C VAL A 205 4.84 27.20 -11.35
N GLU A 206 3.82 26.68 -10.66
CA GLU A 206 2.57 27.42 -10.44
C GLU A 206 2.83 28.75 -9.71
N ASN A 207 3.67 28.72 -8.68
CA ASN A 207 4.01 29.90 -7.89
C ASN A 207 4.79 30.95 -8.70
N SER A 208 5.78 30.53 -9.49
CA SER A 208 6.55 31.45 -10.36
C SER A 208 5.68 32.03 -11.47
N ARG A 209 4.78 31.24 -12.05
CA ARG A 209 3.76 31.72 -13.00
C ARG A 209 2.88 32.82 -12.39
N LEU A 210 2.29 32.56 -11.23
CA LEU A 210 1.43 33.53 -10.54
C LEU A 210 2.18 34.82 -10.17
N LEU A 211 3.47 34.71 -9.81
CA LEU A 211 4.32 35.87 -9.56
C LEU A 211 4.58 36.68 -10.83
N LEU A 212 4.87 36.02 -11.94
CA LEU A 212 5.05 36.66 -13.24
C LEU A 212 3.76 37.39 -13.67
N ASP A 213 2.63 36.70 -13.63
CA ASP A 213 1.32 37.23 -14.03
C ASP A 213 0.91 38.42 -13.15
N SER A 214 1.07 38.31 -11.83
CA SER A 214 0.76 39.41 -10.91
C SER A 214 1.70 40.61 -11.06
N THR A 215 2.98 40.38 -11.36
CA THR A 215 3.96 41.45 -11.63
C THR A 215 3.60 42.18 -12.91
N LYS A 216 3.36 41.45 -14.01
CA LYS A 216 2.89 42.02 -15.28
C LYS A 216 1.61 42.84 -15.09
N ALA A 217 0.61 42.29 -14.41
CA ALA A 217 -0.65 42.98 -14.14
C ALA A 217 -0.46 44.26 -13.30
N ALA A 218 0.39 44.22 -12.27
CA ALA A 218 0.67 45.38 -11.43
C ALA A 218 1.36 46.51 -12.22
N LYS A 219 2.33 46.18 -13.08
CA LYS A 219 3.02 47.18 -13.92
C LYS A 219 2.08 47.77 -14.98
N LYS A 220 1.25 46.95 -15.64
CA LYS A 220 0.19 47.41 -16.56
C LYS A 220 -0.78 48.38 -15.88
N SER A 221 -1.25 48.05 -14.67
CA SER A 221 -2.15 48.93 -13.89
C SER A 221 -1.48 50.26 -13.53
N GLN A 222 -0.18 50.25 -13.22
CA GLN A 222 0.58 51.47 -12.93
C GLN A 222 0.69 52.40 -14.16
N LEU A 223 0.88 51.84 -15.36
CA LEU A 223 0.88 52.60 -16.61
C LEU A 223 -0.50 53.20 -16.90
N GLN A 224 -1.56 52.41 -16.75
CA GLN A 224 -2.93 52.86 -16.95
C GLN A 224 -3.28 54.02 -16.00
N GLY A 225 -2.84 53.96 -14.74
CA GLY A 225 -3.00 55.05 -13.77
C GLY A 225 -2.25 56.34 -14.11
N ARG A 226 -1.25 56.27 -15.00
CA ARG A 226 -0.53 57.42 -15.57
C ARG A 226 -1.15 57.93 -16.89
N GLY A 227 -2.28 57.36 -17.32
CA GLY A 227 -2.92 57.67 -18.60
C GLY A 227 -2.13 57.17 -19.82
N MET A 228 -1.16 56.28 -19.61
CA MET A 228 -0.38 55.66 -20.68
C MET A 228 -1.05 54.37 -21.16
N ASN A 229 -0.75 53.96 -22.40
CA ASN A 229 -1.23 52.69 -22.93
C ASN A 229 -0.63 51.53 -22.12
N PRO A 230 -1.43 50.70 -21.42
CA PRO A 230 -0.92 49.60 -20.60
C PRO A 230 -0.25 48.48 -21.41
N ASP A 231 -0.52 48.37 -22.71
CA ASP A 231 0.10 47.39 -23.59
C ASP A 231 1.37 47.93 -24.28
N ASP A 232 1.73 49.20 -24.05
CA ASP A 232 2.96 49.78 -24.56
C ASP A 232 4.11 49.49 -23.60
N GLU A 233 4.83 48.40 -23.85
CA GLU A 233 6.01 48.03 -23.05
C GLU A 233 7.09 49.13 -23.10
N THR A 234 7.14 49.94 -24.15
CA THR A 234 8.11 51.04 -24.28
C THR A 234 7.84 52.18 -23.29
N ALA A 235 6.61 52.28 -22.77
CA ALA A 235 6.21 53.22 -21.73
C ALA A 235 6.59 52.76 -20.32
N MET A 236 7.00 51.49 -20.14
CA MET A 236 7.51 50.99 -18.86
C MET A 236 8.89 51.56 -18.53
N SER A 237 9.10 51.87 -17.25
CA SER A 237 10.42 52.20 -16.68
C SER A 237 11.40 51.05 -16.89
N GLU A 238 12.68 51.37 -17.07
CA GLU A 238 13.75 50.37 -17.20
C GLU A 238 13.76 49.37 -16.03
N ASP A 239 13.66 49.87 -14.79
CA ASP A 239 13.51 49.04 -13.59
C ASP A 239 12.31 48.09 -13.62
N ALA A 240 11.19 48.51 -14.22
CA ALA A 240 9.97 47.69 -14.30
C ALA A 240 10.11 46.57 -15.34
N ARG A 241 10.83 46.83 -16.45
CA ARG A 241 11.15 45.80 -17.43
C ARG A 241 12.14 44.78 -16.86
N ALA A 242 13.19 45.25 -16.19
CA ALA A 242 14.17 44.37 -15.55
C ALA A 242 13.51 43.46 -14.49
N GLU A 243 12.53 43.96 -13.73
CA GLU A 243 11.80 43.13 -12.77
C GLU A 243 10.93 42.06 -13.45
N ILE A 244 10.28 42.38 -14.59
CA ILE A 244 9.49 41.40 -15.36
C ILE A 244 10.43 40.34 -15.95
N GLU A 245 11.53 40.75 -16.59
CA GLU A 245 12.54 39.84 -17.15
C GLU A 245 13.08 38.87 -16.10
N ALA A 246 13.41 39.36 -14.90
CA ALA A 246 13.84 38.52 -13.79
C ALA A 246 12.79 37.49 -13.33
N LYS A 247 11.49 37.79 -13.47
CA LYS A 247 10.41 36.83 -13.18
C LYS A 247 10.15 35.86 -14.32
N GLU A 248 10.39 36.26 -15.56
CA GLU A 248 10.35 35.37 -16.72
C GLU A 248 11.46 34.33 -16.65
N ASP A 249 12.69 34.76 -16.34
CA ASP A 249 13.83 33.86 -16.14
C ASP A 249 13.59 32.85 -15.01
N ASP A 250 13.06 33.30 -13.87
CA ASP A 250 12.69 32.41 -12.76
C ASP A 250 11.62 31.40 -13.19
N PHE A 251 10.57 31.84 -13.89
CA PHE A 251 9.53 30.95 -14.40
C PHE A 251 10.08 29.90 -15.37
N VAL A 252 10.92 30.30 -16.35
CA VAL A 252 11.56 29.38 -17.29
C VAL A 252 12.44 28.37 -16.54
N SER A 253 13.25 28.85 -15.59
CA SER A 253 14.09 27.97 -14.77
C SER A 253 13.28 26.96 -13.96
N GLN A 254 12.16 27.37 -13.36
CA GLN A 254 11.28 26.46 -12.60
C GLN A 254 10.63 25.42 -13.52
N VAL A 255 10.22 25.82 -14.74
CA VAL A 255 9.64 24.90 -15.73
C VAL A 255 10.66 23.84 -16.14
N GLU A 256 11.90 24.23 -16.47
CA GLU A 256 12.96 23.30 -16.86
C GLU A 256 13.31 22.31 -15.73
N GLU A 257 13.45 22.80 -14.50
CA GLU A 257 13.70 21.95 -13.32
C GLU A 257 12.57 20.93 -13.14
N ALA A 258 11.32 21.40 -13.17
CA ALA A 258 10.16 20.54 -13.03
C ALA A 258 10.04 19.50 -14.15
N GLN A 259 10.37 19.87 -15.40
CA GLN A 259 10.43 18.89 -16.50
C GLN A 259 11.48 17.81 -16.23
N GLY A 260 12.67 18.19 -15.75
CA GLY A 260 13.72 17.23 -15.39
C GLY A 260 13.27 16.27 -14.30
N VAL A 261 12.67 16.78 -13.22
CA VAL A 261 12.15 15.96 -12.12
C VAL A 261 11.02 15.04 -12.60
N MET A 262 10.06 15.54 -13.38
CA MET A 262 8.95 14.73 -13.89
C MET A 262 9.41 13.61 -14.83
N LYS A 263 10.38 13.87 -15.72
CA LYS A 263 10.97 12.84 -16.58
C LYS A 263 11.65 11.75 -15.74
N ASN A 264 12.46 12.13 -14.76
CA ASN A 264 13.12 11.18 -13.86
C ASN A 264 12.12 10.29 -13.09
N VAL A 265 10.97 10.85 -12.69
CA VAL A 265 9.89 10.10 -12.02
C VAL A 265 9.19 9.12 -12.98
N LEU A 266 9.11 9.43 -14.27
CA LEU A 266 8.48 8.57 -15.27
C LEU A 266 9.42 7.48 -15.80
N ASP A 267 10.73 7.77 -15.85
CA ASP A 267 11.74 6.89 -16.45
C ASP A 267 12.35 5.90 -15.44
N THR A 268 12.01 6.00 -14.16
CA THR A 268 12.51 5.05 -13.15
C THR A 268 11.98 3.63 -13.42
N PRO A 269 12.85 2.60 -13.41
CA PRO A 269 12.43 1.21 -13.59
C PRO A 269 11.75 0.63 -12.33
N GLU A 270 11.76 1.37 -11.22
CA GLU A 270 11.37 0.87 -9.90
C GLU A 270 9.94 0.33 -9.82
N PRO A 271 8.90 1.00 -10.38
CA PRO A 271 7.54 0.44 -10.36
C PRO A 271 7.44 -0.92 -11.06
N LEU A 272 8.13 -1.11 -12.18
CA LEU A 272 8.14 -2.39 -12.88
C LEU A 272 8.83 -3.48 -12.08
N ARG A 273 9.95 -3.15 -11.41
CA ARG A 273 10.65 -4.06 -10.50
C ARG A 273 9.75 -4.49 -9.35
N ASN A 274 9.09 -3.54 -8.70
CA ASN A 274 8.17 -3.81 -7.60
C ASN A 274 7.01 -4.71 -8.05
N LEU A 275 6.43 -4.45 -9.24
CA LEU A 275 5.38 -5.29 -9.80
C LEU A 275 5.86 -6.72 -10.06
N ALA A 276 7.08 -6.90 -10.55
CA ALA A 276 7.67 -8.23 -10.71
C ALA A 276 7.82 -8.95 -9.37
N ASP A 277 8.21 -8.25 -8.30
CA ASP A 277 8.31 -8.81 -6.95
C ASP A 277 6.94 -9.25 -6.39
N LEU A 278 5.88 -8.48 -6.65
CA LEU A 278 4.50 -8.87 -6.30
C LEU A 278 4.10 -10.18 -7.00
N ILE A 279 4.31 -10.27 -8.31
CA ILE A 279 4.00 -11.46 -9.11
C ILE A 279 4.81 -12.66 -8.61
N ALA A 280 6.11 -12.47 -8.34
CA ALA A 280 6.98 -13.53 -7.86
C ALA A 280 6.51 -14.10 -6.51
N ALA A 281 6.12 -13.23 -5.57
CA ALA A 281 5.60 -13.65 -4.27
C ALA A 281 4.28 -14.46 -4.41
N GLN A 282 3.36 -13.98 -5.24
CA GLN A 282 2.09 -14.67 -5.52
C GLN A 282 2.33 -16.03 -6.20
N LEU A 283 3.24 -16.08 -7.18
CA LEU A 283 3.58 -17.30 -7.89
C LEU A 283 4.20 -18.35 -6.95
N GLU A 284 5.10 -17.93 -6.06
CA GLU A 284 5.72 -18.81 -5.07
C GLU A 284 4.68 -19.45 -4.15
N TYR A 285 3.73 -18.66 -3.65
CA TYR A 285 2.63 -19.18 -2.84
C TYR A 285 1.77 -20.20 -3.58
N HIS A 286 1.28 -19.85 -4.77
CA HIS A 286 0.41 -20.74 -5.53
C HIS A 286 1.10 -22.06 -5.91
N LYS A 287 2.41 -22.03 -6.21
CA LYS A 287 3.20 -23.24 -6.44
C LYS A 287 3.29 -24.11 -5.19
N LYS A 288 3.65 -23.53 -4.04
CA LYS A 288 3.73 -24.28 -2.77
C LYS A 288 2.38 -24.88 -2.39
N ALA A 289 1.29 -24.12 -2.52
CA ALA A 289 -0.05 -24.62 -2.23
C ALA A 289 -0.43 -25.79 -3.15
N TYR A 290 -0.12 -25.68 -4.44
CA TYR A 290 -0.30 -26.78 -5.39
C TYR A 290 0.50 -28.02 -4.98
N GLU A 291 1.81 -27.87 -4.71
CA GLU A 291 2.69 -28.97 -4.31
C GLU A 291 2.12 -29.69 -3.08
N ILE A 292 1.81 -28.95 -2.01
CA ILE A 292 1.27 -29.50 -0.76
C ILE A 292 -0.04 -30.28 -0.98
N LEU A 293 -0.99 -29.69 -1.71
CA LEU A 293 -2.30 -30.33 -1.92
C LEU A 293 -2.22 -31.49 -2.94
N SER A 294 -1.30 -31.41 -3.91
CA SER A 294 -1.06 -32.49 -4.88
C SER A 294 -0.41 -33.71 -4.24
N GLU A 295 0.41 -33.51 -3.19
CA GLU A 295 0.96 -34.60 -2.37
C GLU A 295 -0.14 -35.24 -1.50
N LEU A 296 -1.03 -34.43 -0.91
CA LEU A 296 -2.10 -34.93 -0.05
C LEU A 296 -3.20 -35.68 -0.81
N ALA A 297 -3.60 -35.20 -1.99
CA ALA A 297 -4.71 -35.75 -2.76
C ALA A 297 -4.68 -37.29 -2.91
N PRO A 298 -3.59 -37.92 -3.38
CA PRO A 298 -3.55 -39.38 -3.50
C PRO A 298 -3.65 -40.12 -2.16
N GLU A 299 -3.18 -39.54 -1.05
CA GLU A 299 -3.32 -40.15 0.29
C GLU A 299 -4.79 -40.21 0.72
N ILE A 300 -5.57 -39.17 0.38
CA ILE A 300 -7.00 -39.12 0.67
C ILE A 300 -7.78 -40.05 -0.26
N ASP A 301 -7.43 -40.08 -1.55
CA ASP A 301 -8.03 -41.01 -2.52
C ASP A 301 -7.83 -42.46 -2.10
N GLN A 302 -6.64 -42.81 -1.61
CA GLN A 302 -6.36 -44.14 -1.10
C GLN A 302 -7.27 -44.48 0.10
N LEU A 303 -7.38 -43.59 1.09
CA LEU A 303 -8.27 -43.78 2.24
C LEU A 303 -9.73 -43.97 1.81
N GLN A 304 -10.19 -43.20 0.82
CA GLN A 304 -11.54 -43.33 0.27
C GLN A 304 -11.76 -44.71 -0.34
N VAL A 305 -10.86 -45.16 -1.22
CA VAL A 305 -10.98 -46.46 -1.90
C VAL A 305 -10.96 -47.62 -0.90
N GLU A 306 -10.08 -47.55 0.11
CA GLU A 306 -10.02 -48.55 1.19
C GLU A 306 -11.33 -48.59 1.99
N GLN A 307 -11.89 -47.42 2.34
CA GLN A 307 -13.15 -47.32 3.05
C GLN A 307 -14.32 -47.87 2.22
N GLU A 308 -14.40 -47.55 0.93
CA GLU A 308 -15.41 -48.08 0.02
C GLU A 308 -15.31 -49.61 -0.12
N SER A 309 -14.10 -50.15 -0.25
CA SER A 309 -13.86 -51.59 -0.29
C SER A 309 -14.34 -52.27 0.98
N ASN A 310 -13.99 -51.72 2.15
CA ASN A 310 -14.40 -52.28 3.43
C ASN A 310 -15.92 -52.22 3.63
N TYR A 311 -16.55 -51.13 3.22
CA TYR A 311 -18.00 -50.98 3.22
C TYR A 311 -18.69 -52.05 2.35
N ARG A 312 -18.21 -52.28 1.12
CA ARG A 312 -18.76 -53.32 0.23
C ARG A 312 -18.62 -54.72 0.83
N LYS A 313 -17.42 -55.08 1.32
CA LYS A 313 -17.16 -56.38 1.97
C LYS A 313 -18.08 -56.65 3.16
N SER A 314 -18.32 -55.64 4.01
CA SER A 314 -19.22 -55.78 5.16
C SER A 314 -20.68 -56.05 4.78
N ARG A 315 -21.10 -55.67 3.57
CA ARG A 315 -22.47 -55.87 3.07
C ARG A 315 -22.63 -57.14 2.25
N GLU A 316 -21.57 -57.65 1.64
CA GLU A 316 -21.58 -58.93 0.90
C GLU A 316 -21.40 -60.15 1.84
N GLY A 317 -20.80 -59.94 3.02
CA GLY A 317 -20.63 -60.97 4.05
C GLY A 317 -21.75 -61.07 5.09
N ALA A 318 -22.85 -60.30 4.93
CA ALA A 318 -24.04 -60.30 5.79
C ALA A 318 -25.25 -60.86 5.03
#